data_AF-A0A4P2R4F7-F1
#
_entry.id   AF-A0A4P2R4F7-F1
#
_cell.length_a   1.000
_cell.length_b   1.000
_cell.length_c   1.000
_cell.angle_alpha   90.00
_cell.angle_beta   90.00
_cell.angle_gamma   90.00
#
_symmetry.space_group_name_H-M   'P 1'
#
loop_
_entity.id
_entity.type
_entity.pdbx_description
1 polymer ?
#
loop_
_entity_poly.entity_id
_entity_poly.type
_entity_poly.pdbx_seq_one_letter_code
_entity_poly.pdbx_strand_id
1 'polypeptide(L)'
;MSVAKVSDTHFRLPIVNSPPKIQDSNKNLLQALLADQQKLTAVERFSRLHEEHALPAQSKYYRDLIPLERPKPGQQYAFEVDLDACTACKACVTACHSLNGLDEDEVWRSVGLLHGGTPQAPAQQSVTTACHHCLDPACMSGCPVKAYEKDPVTGIVKHLDDQCIGCQYCILMCPYDAPKFNAERGIVRKCDMCSDRLANDEAPACVQSCPNGAIRITVVDQAQAVQESQTNVFLPGAAAPEITIPTTSYKTKKSLPRNMLPADFYQVSREHSHPPLVAMLVLTQLSVGAFCVSLALNELLGAQATRGFGGHSATFALVFGLAALGASLLHLGRPQFAFRAFLGLKTSWLSREILGFSLFAGAGTLYAASFWVPSMPALAPLSPLGQLQTPLSYAVALSGMLGVFCSVMVYAATQRDHWSGGLTGFKFASTAAVLGSSTVLMVALLLSREHAALLLTGGFRALSGFLCAAMGLKLLVELSMFRHLRKRSHSTLKRSAILMTGELKGATGWRFACGALGGIVLPALSLFSAPNSGVSSEVLMAMAVVAFLFCLAGELLERYLFFAAAPASKMPGGLS
;
A
#
# COMPACT_ATOMS: atom_id res chain seq x y z
N MET A 1 34.74 -51.48 40.52
CA MET A 1 35.38 -50.19 40.83
C MET A 1 35.06 -49.20 39.72
N SER A 2 34.48 -48.07 40.10
CA SER A 2 34.41 -46.75 39.42
C SER A 2 34.29 -46.68 37.89
N VAL A 3 33.14 -46.16 37.42
CA VAL A 3 33.09 -45.35 36.20
C VAL A 3 32.66 -43.94 36.62
N ALA A 4 33.47 -42.97 36.22
CA ALA A 4 33.43 -41.57 36.63
C ALA A 4 32.12 -40.86 36.22
N LYS A 5 31.55 -40.09 37.15
CA LYS A 5 30.51 -39.11 36.87
C LYS A 5 31.12 -37.86 36.22
N VAL A 6 30.59 -37.52 35.05
CA VAL A 6 30.84 -36.27 34.31
C VAL A 6 30.38 -35.09 35.17
N SER A 7 31.19 -34.04 35.21
CA SER A 7 30.96 -32.83 36.00
C SER A 7 29.84 -31.97 35.39
N ASP A 8 28.78 -31.73 36.17
CA ASP A 8 27.75 -30.74 35.88
C ASP A 8 28.30 -29.30 36.00
N THR A 9 28.82 -28.74 34.91
CA THR A 9 29.02 -27.29 34.79
C THR A 9 27.74 -26.65 34.27
N HIS A 10 26.72 -26.57 35.13
CA HIS A 10 25.56 -25.72 34.90
C HIS A 10 25.97 -24.26 35.07
N PHE A 11 25.94 -23.50 33.97
CA PHE A 11 25.93 -22.04 33.97
C PHE A 11 24.63 -21.57 34.63
N ARG A 12 24.64 -21.43 35.96
CA ARG A 12 23.56 -20.78 36.71
C ARG A 12 23.65 -19.28 36.42
N LEU A 13 22.63 -18.73 35.75
CA LEU A 13 22.35 -17.29 35.86
C LEU A 13 22.26 -16.95 37.36
N PRO A 14 22.91 -15.89 37.84
CA PRO A 14 22.81 -15.51 39.24
C PRO A 14 21.35 -15.21 39.52
N ILE A 15 20.71 -16.07 40.32
CA ILE A 15 19.42 -15.80 40.92
C ILE A 15 19.57 -14.43 41.58
N VAL A 16 18.78 -13.45 41.13
CA VAL A 16 18.65 -12.16 41.78
C VAL A 16 18.45 -12.45 43.26
N ASN A 17 19.43 -12.01 44.05
CA ASN A 17 19.64 -12.38 45.44
C ASN A 17 18.30 -12.55 46.17
N SER A 18 18.13 -13.69 46.85
CA SER A 18 17.25 -13.74 48.01
C SER A 18 17.47 -12.47 48.85
N PRO A 19 16.41 -11.86 49.43
CA PRO A 19 16.59 -10.68 50.28
C PRO A 19 17.73 -10.96 51.26
N PRO A 20 18.66 -10.02 51.45
CA PRO A 20 19.87 -10.28 52.22
C PRO A 20 19.45 -10.86 53.58
N LYS A 21 19.93 -12.08 53.88
CA LYS A 21 19.81 -12.61 55.24
C LYS A 21 20.48 -11.58 56.13
N ILE A 22 19.69 -10.92 56.97
CA ILE A 22 20.18 -9.97 57.98
C ILE A 22 21.08 -10.79 58.92
N GLN A 23 22.37 -10.79 58.66
CA GLN A 23 23.37 -11.54 59.43
C GLN A 23 24.10 -10.69 60.47
N ASP A 24 23.69 -9.44 60.69
CA ASP A 24 24.21 -8.60 61.77
C ASP A 24 23.09 -8.30 62.77
N SER A 25 23.06 -9.01 63.90
CA SER A 25 22.12 -8.77 65.01
C SER A 25 22.37 -7.43 65.76
N ASN A 26 23.18 -6.52 65.21
CA ASN A 26 23.56 -5.29 65.87
C ASN A 26 23.59 -4.03 64.98
N LYS A 27 23.02 -4.07 63.77
CA LYS A 27 22.78 -2.85 62.97
C LYS A 27 21.30 -2.54 62.99
N ASN A 28 20.97 -1.38 63.56
CA ASN A 28 19.60 -0.87 63.63
C ASN A 28 19.08 -0.73 62.18
N LEU A 29 17.83 -1.12 61.89
CA LEU A 29 17.25 -1.12 60.53
C LEU A 29 17.49 0.21 59.78
N LEU A 30 17.45 1.31 60.54
CA LEU A 30 17.77 2.65 60.05
C LEU A 30 19.20 2.75 59.47
N GLN A 31 20.21 2.20 60.14
CA GLN A 31 21.59 2.18 59.62
C GLN A 31 21.73 1.30 58.37
N ALA A 32 20.98 0.20 58.28
CA ALA A 32 20.97 -0.64 57.08
C ALA A 32 20.35 0.11 55.89
N LEU A 33 19.22 0.80 56.10
CA LEU A 33 18.55 1.60 55.07
C LEU A 33 19.36 2.83 54.66
N LEU A 34 20.00 3.52 55.62
CA LEU A 34 20.91 4.63 55.34
C LEU A 34 22.14 4.18 54.56
N ALA A 35 22.70 3.01 54.88
CA ALA A 35 23.82 2.44 54.13
C ALA A 35 23.42 2.00 52.71
N ASP A 36 22.18 1.53 52.51
CA ASP A 36 21.67 1.19 51.17
C ASP A 36 21.35 2.45 50.33
N GLN A 37 20.86 3.52 50.95
CA GLN A 37 20.71 4.84 50.29
C GLN A 37 22.05 5.45 49.87
N GLN A 38 23.15 5.11 50.54
CA GLN A 38 24.50 5.55 50.17
C GLN A 38 25.14 4.71 49.06
N LYS A 39 24.52 3.59 48.66
CA LYS A 39 24.94 2.82 47.49
C LYS A 39 24.24 3.37 46.27
N LEU A 40 25.02 3.63 45.24
CA LEU A 40 24.47 3.93 43.92
C LEU A 40 23.47 2.84 43.53
N THR A 41 22.28 3.26 43.12
CA THR A 41 21.30 2.39 42.50
C THR A 41 21.90 1.71 41.26
N ALA A 42 21.26 0.65 40.77
CA ALA A 42 21.70 0.02 39.52
C ALA A 42 21.72 1.03 38.36
N VAL A 43 20.77 1.96 38.34
CA VAL A 43 20.67 3.04 37.35
C VAL A 43 21.82 4.03 37.49
N GLU A 44 22.14 4.48 38.70
CA GLU A 44 23.26 5.43 38.92
C GLU A 44 24.62 4.79 38.67
N ARG A 45 24.81 3.50 39.01
CA ARG A 45 26.02 2.75 38.63
C ARG A 45 26.16 2.64 37.12
N PHE A 46 25.06 2.36 36.42
CA PHE A 46 25.04 2.30 34.97
C PHE A 46 25.31 3.69 34.35
N SER A 47 24.66 4.75 34.85
CA SER A 47 24.87 6.14 34.40
C SER A 47 26.32 6.55 34.58
N ARG A 48 26.91 6.31 35.77
CA ARG A 48 28.32 6.61 36.02
C ARG A 48 29.26 5.83 35.09
N LEU A 49 29.03 4.54 34.88
CA LEU A 49 29.83 3.74 33.93
C LEU A 49 29.70 4.28 32.49
N HIS A 50 28.53 4.79 32.13
CA HIS A 50 28.28 5.39 30.81
C HIS A 50 28.95 6.77 30.67
N GLU A 51 28.88 7.60 31.70
CA GLU A 51 29.55 8.90 31.80
C GLU A 51 31.08 8.77 31.77
N GLU A 52 31.62 7.71 32.38
CA GLU A 52 33.04 7.38 32.34
C GLU A 52 33.48 6.77 30.98
N HIS A 53 32.58 6.68 30.00
CA HIS A 53 32.80 6.11 28.67
C HIS A 53 33.34 4.68 28.70
N ALA A 54 33.00 3.91 29.75
CA ALA A 54 33.33 2.51 29.79
C ALA A 54 32.60 1.80 28.65
N LEU A 55 33.36 1.12 27.78
CA LEU A 55 32.76 0.31 26.72
C LEU A 55 31.75 -0.66 27.33
N PRO A 56 30.56 -0.84 26.72
CA PRO A 56 29.59 -1.80 27.23
C PRO A 56 30.26 -3.17 27.40
N ALA A 57 29.94 -3.90 28.47
CA ALA A 57 30.60 -5.18 28.79
C ALA A 57 30.50 -6.22 27.65
N GLN A 58 29.52 -6.07 26.77
CA GLN A 58 29.30 -6.93 25.61
C GLN A 58 30.03 -6.47 24.33
N SER A 59 30.65 -5.29 24.31
CA SER A 59 31.35 -4.71 23.14
C SER A 59 32.39 -5.65 22.53
N LYS A 60 33.07 -6.43 23.36
CA LYS A 60 34.02 -7.48 22.93
C LYS A 60 33.43 -8.52 21.98
N TYR A 61 32.11 -8.69 21.96
CA TYR A 61 31.44 -9.69 21.12
C TYR A 61 30.93 -9.14 19.79
N TYR A 62 30.72 -7.83 19.68
CA TYR A 62 30.06 -7.23 18.51
C TYR A 62 30.85 -6.13 17.82
N ARG A 63 31.96 -5.66 18.40
CA ARG A 63 32.77 -4.58 17.83
C ARG A 63 33.26 -4.92 16.41
N ASP A 64 33.60 -6.17 16.16
CA ASP A 64 34.07 -6.66 14.85
C ASP A 64 32.91 -6.90 13.84
N LEU A 65 31.67 -6.69 14.28
CA LEU A 65 30.46 -6.82 13.46
C LEU A 65 29.94 -5.45 12.95
N ILE A 66 30.64 -4.36 13.26
CA ILE A 66 30.39 -3.03 12.70
C ILE A 66 31.67 -2.46 12.05
N PRO A 67 31.56 -1.54 11.09
CA PRO A 67 32.73 -0.91 10.49
C PRO A 67 33.48 -0.02 11.48
N LEU A 68 34.81 0.02 11.37
CA LEU A 68 35.65 0.92 12.16
C LEU A 68 35.61 2.38 11.67
N GLU A 69 35.37 2.58 10.37
CA GLU A 69 35.27 3.88 9.73
C GLU A 69 33.85 4.11 9.23
N ARG A 70 33.43 5.38 9.25
CA ARG A 70 32.19 5.80 8.58
C ARG A 70 32.34 5.68 7.05
N PRO A 71 31.24 5.53 6.29
CA PRO A 71 31.31 5.44 4.84
C PRO A 71 31.92 6.71 4.22
N LYS A 72 32.75 6.52 3.20
CA LYS A 72 33.33 7.63 2.42
C LYS A 72 32.34 8.08 1.33
N PRO A 73 32.55 9.25 0.69
CA PRO A 73 31.74 9.65 -0.45
C PRO A 73 31.66 8.54 -1.51
N GLY A 74 30.45 8.22 -1.96
CA GLY A 74 30.21 7.09 -2.89
C GLY A 74 30.03 5.74 -2.21
N GLN A 75 30.02 5.68 -0.87
CA GLN A 75 29.74 4.47 -0.09
C GLN A 75 28.49 4.66 0.79
N GLN A 76 27.97 3.58 1.36
CA GLN A 76 26.99 3.63 2.44
C GLN A 76 27.04 2.39 3.33
N TYR A 77 26.37 2.42 4.48
CA TYR A 77 26.16 1.23 5.29
C TYR A 77 25.22 0.24 4.62
N ALA A 78 25.46 -1.03 4.93
CA ALA A 78 24.71 -2.18 4.47
C ALA A 78 24.62 -3.23 5.58
N PHE A 79 23.55 -4.02 5.58
CA PHE A 79 23.55 -5.30 6.29
C PHE A 79 24.28 -6.33 5.45
N GLU A 80 25.21 -7.07 6.05
CA GLU A 80 25.68 -8.33 5.50
C GLU A 80 25.15 -9.48 6.36
N VAL A 81 24.53 -10.46 5.71
CA VAL A 81 23.93 -11.63 6.34
C VAL A 81 24.63 -12.88 5.84
N ASP A 82 25.36 -13.54 6.74
CA ASP A 82 25.93 -14.86 6.50
C ASP A 82 24.82 -15.92 6.68
N LEU A 83 24.37 -16.45 5.55
CA LEU A 83 23.35 -17.48 5.49
C LEU A 83 23.83 -18.82 6.06
N ASP A 84 25.13 -19.10 6.03
CA ASP A 84 25.68 -20.36 6.56
C ASP A 84 25.75 -20.35 8.09
N ALA A 85 25.93 -19.19 8.70
CA ALA A 85 25.91 -19.02 10.15
C ALA A 85 24.49 -18.83 10.73
N CYS A 86 23.50 -18.48 9.89
CA CYS A 86 22.13 -18.23 10.33
C CYS A 86 21.37 -19.52 10.67
N THR A 87 21.08 -19.74 11.96
CA THR A 87 20.32 -20.91 12.45
C THR A 87 18.82 -20.65 12.64
N ALA A 88 18.31 -19.50 12.18
CA ALA A 88 16.91 -19.09 12.37
C ALA A 88 16.42 -19.06 13.84
N CYS A 89 17.32 -18.81 14.82
CA CYS A 89 16.97 -18.78 16.25
C CYS A 89 16.03 -17.63 16.67
N LYS A 90 15.78 -16.64 15.79
CA LYS A 90 14.95 -15.44 16.02
C LYS A 90 15.41 -14.52 17.17
N ALA A 91 16.62 -14.69 17.69
CA ALA A 91 17.21 -13.75 18.66
C ALA A 91 17.25 -12.31 18.10
N CYS A 92 17.59 -12.18 16.82
CA CYS A 92 17.62 -10.90 16.12
C CYS A 92 16.26 -10.21 15.99
N VAL A 93 15.17 -10.99 15.93
CA VAL A 93 13.78 -10.48 15.90
C VAL A 93 13.40 -9.95 17.28
N THR A 94 13.60 -10.78 18.31
CA THR A 94 13.25 -10.45 19.70
C THR A 94 14.03 -9.24 20.19
N ALA A 95 15.34 -9.18 19.93
CA ALA A 95 16.15 -8.03 20.31
C ALA A 95 15.75 -6.76 19.56
N CYS A 96 15.42 -6.85 18.26
CA CYS A 96 14.94 -5.70 17.51
C CYS A 96 13.63 -5.16 18.10
N HIS A 97 12.72 -6.05 18.48
CA HIS A 97 11.46 -5.71 19.12
C HIS A 97 11.68 -5.02 20.47
N SER A 98 12.43 -5.67 21.37
CA SER A 98 12.64 -5.18 22.74
C SER A 98 13.47 -3.90 22.81
N LEU A 99 14.57 -3.81 22.07
CA LEU A 99 15.52 -2.69 22.18
C LEU A 99 15.12 -1.44 21.40
N ASN A 100 14.19 -1.55 20.44
CA ASN A 100 13.64 -0.39 19.73
C ASN A 100 12.24 0.00 20.23
N GLY A 101 11.76 -0.63 21.31
CA GLY A 101 10.44 -0.35 21.90
C GLY A 101 9.31 -0.48 20.86
N LEU A 102 9.29 -1.60 20.13
CA LEU A 102 8.22 -1.87 19.17
C LEU A 102 6.95 -2.31 19.92
N ASP A 103 5.79 -1.91 19.39
CA ASP A 103 4.49 -2.33 19.95
C ASP A 103 4.25 -3.84 19.67
N GLU A 104 3.31 -4.49 20.35
CA GLU A 104 3.17 -5.96 20.32
C GLU A 104 3.01 -6.55 18.91
N ASP A 105 2.26 -5.87 18.04
CA ASP A 105 2.00 -6.30 16.66
C ASP A 105 3.05 -5.81 15.65
N GLU A 106 4.10 -5.12 16.10
CA GLU A 106 5.08 -4.47 15.23
C GLU A 106 6.37 -5.29 15.09
N VAL A 107 6.74 -5.65 13.85
CA VAL A 107 7.95 -6.44 13.57
C VAL A 107 8.77 -5.81 12.45
N TRP A 108 9.99 -5.36 12.79
CA TRP A 108 10.92 -4.73 11.83
C TRP A 108 11.89 -5.69 11.15
N ARG A 109 12.10 -6.87 11.73
CA ARG A 109 13.00 -7.91 11.23
C ARG A 109 12.29 -9.25 11.32
N SER A 110 12.40 -10.06 10.27
CA SER A 110 11.79 -11.38 10.22
C SER A 110 12.82 -12.45 9.83
N VAL A 111 12.43 -13.71 9.99
CA VAL A 111 13.21 -14.88 9.59
C VAL A 111 12.30 -15.76 8.73
N GLY A 112 12.78 -16.10 7.54
CA GLY A 112 12.12 -16.99 6.61
C GLY A 112 12.95 -18.22 6.26
N LEU A 113 12.32 -19.18 5.60
CA LEU A 113 12.93 -20.43 5.17
C LEU A 113 12.80 -20.58 3.65
N LEU A 114 13.91 -20.94 3.01
CA LEU A 114 13.94 -21.49 1.65
C LEU A 114 14.13 -23.01 1.74
N HIS A 115 13.49 -23.75 0.85
CA HIS A 115 13.62 -25.20 0.78
C HIS A 115 13.62 -25.70 -0.67
N GLY A 116 14.28 -26.83 -0.92
CA GLY A 116 14.45 -27.38 -2.26
C GLY A 116 15.33 -28.63 -2.26
N GLY A 117 16.05 -28.84 -3.35
CA GLY A 117 16.88 -30.04 -3.53
C GLY A 117 16.06 -31.25 -4.00
N THR A 118 16.61 -32.45 -3.81
CA THR A 118 15.99 -33.72 -4.20
C THR A 118 15.65 -34.55 -2.95
N PRO A 119 14.83 -35.61 -3.05
CA PRO A 119 14.61 -36.51 -1.91
C PRO A 119 15.90 -37.12 -1.34
N GLN A 120 16.92 -37.31 -2.19
CA GLN A 120 18.23 -37.84 -1.80
C GLN A 120 19.18 -36.76 -1.25
N ALA A 121 18.94 -35.49 -1.60
CA ALA A 121 19.74 -34.35 -1.17
C ALA A 121 18.82 -33.15 -0.89
N PRO A 122 18.02 -33.20 0.19
CA PRO A 122 17.14 -32.10 0.55
C PRO A 122 17.99 -30.89 0.98
N ALA A 123 17.57 -29.70 0.56
CA ALA A 123 18.24 -28.45 0.91
C ALA A 123 17.27 -27.52 1.64
N GLN A 124 17.78 -26.87 2.69
CA GLN A 124 17.09 -25.85 3.44
C GLN A 124 18.06 -24.70 3.73
N GLN A 125 17.56 -23.47 3.60
CA GLN A 125 18.34 -22.27 3.86
C GLN A 125 17.50 -21.27 4.64
N SER A 126 17.97 -20.92 5.84
CA SER A 126 17.35 -19.88 6.66
C SER A 126 17.80 -18.50 6.19
N VAL A 127 16.86 -17.55 6.15
CA VAL A 127 17.11 -16.17 5.71
C VAL A 127 16.57 -15.24 6.79
N THR A 128 17.39 -14.32 7.30
CA THR A 128 16.91 -13.21 8.14
C THR A 128 16.90 -11.91 7.33
N THR A 129 15.88 -11.09 7.52
CA THR A 129 15.66 -9.90 6.71
C THR A 129 15.07 -8.75 7.51
N ALA A 130 15.41 -7.53 7.12
CA ALA A 130 14.92 -6.26 7.64
C ALA A 130 14.83 -5.25 6.48
N CYS A 131 14.64 -3.96 6.77
CA CYS A 131 14.76 -2.92 5.73
C CYS A 131 16.16 -2.97 5.08
N HIS A 132 16.21 -2.88 3.75
CA HIS A 132 17.46 -2.94 3.00
C HIS A 132 18.16 -1.59 2.80
N HIS A 133 17.59 -0.48 3.30
CA HIS A 133 18.15 0.88 3.19
C HIS A 133 18.71 1.18 1.79
N CYS A 134 17.86 0.94 0.79
CA CYS A 134 18.24 0.84 -0.61
C CYS A 134 18.87 2.11 -1.18
N LEU A 135 19.58 1.98 -2.31
CA LEU A 135 20.14 3.13 -3.01
C LEU A 135 19.05 4.05 -3.56
N ASP A 136 18.03 3.46 -4.17
CA ASP A 136 16.83 4.14 -4.66
C ASP A 136 15.58 3.68 -3.86
N PRO A 137 15.34 4.26 -2.67
CA PRO A 137 14.27 3.80 -1.79
C PRO A 137 12.87 4.18 -2.32
N ALA A 138 12.15 3.19 -2.85
CA ALA A 138 10.76 3.34 -3.29
C ALA A 138 9.80 3.89 -2.20
N CYS A 139 10.06 3.58 -0.93
CA CYS A 139 9.27 4.13 0.19
C CYS A 139 9.41 5.66 0.33
N MET A 140 10.59 6.20 0.03
CA MET A 140 10.87 7.63 0.07
C MET A 140 10.28 8.35 -1.13
N SER A 141 10.45 7.80 -2.35
CA SER A 141 9.88 8.39 -3.57
C SER A 141 8.35 8.39 -3.56
N GLY A 142 7.73 7.34 -3.01
CA GLY A 142 6.28 7.24 -2.86
C GLY A 142 5.68 8.20 -1.83
N CYS A 143 6.41 8.60 -0.78
CA CYS A 143 5.84 9.31 0.35
C CYS A 143 5.38 10.75 0.01
N PRO A 144 4.07 11.08 0.13
CA PRO A 144 3.55 12.40 -0.27
C PRO A 144 3.94 13.52 0.71
N VAL A 145 4.30 13.18 1.94
CA VAL A 145 4.61 14.14 3.02
C VAL A 145 6.11 14.21 3.34
N LYS A 146 6.96 13.54 2.55
CA LYS A 146 8.41 13.43 2.81
C LYS A 146 8.74 12.97 4.24
N ALA A 147 7.99 12.01 4.79
CA ALA A 147 8.27 11.36 6.06
C ALA A 147 9.43 10.35 6.00
N TYR A 148 10.29 10.46 4.99
CA TYR A 148 11.51 9.67 4.86
C TYR A 148 12.65 10.59 4.46
N GLU A 149 13.78 10.37 5.09
CA GLU A 149 15.04 10.99 4.73
C GLU A 149 16.09 9.90 4.52
N LYS A 150 17.05 10.18 3.64
CA LYS A 150 18.23 9.34 3.48
C LYS A 150 19.43 10.14 3.94
N ASP A 151 20.12 9.63 4.94
CA ASP A 151 21.35 10.25 5.44
C ASP A 151 22.41 10.24 4.32
N PRO A 152 22.99 11.40 3.96
CA PRO A 152 23.93 11.51 2.84
C PRO A 152 25.30 10.88 3.13
N VAL A 153 25.65 10.68 4.40
CA VAL A 153 26.92 10.08 4.83
C VAL A 153 26.74 8.58 5.03
N THR A 154 25.74 8.17 5.80
CA THR A 154 25.56 6.77 6.18
C THR A 154 24.72 5.98 5.16
N GLY A 155 23.93 6.66 4.33
CA GLY A 155 22.94 6.07 3.43
C GLY A 155 21.75 5.42 4.14
N ILE A 156 21.64 5.56 5.47
CA ILE A 156 20.51 5.05 6.23
C ILE A 156 19.26 5.83 5.83
N VAL A 157 18.27 5.11 5.30
CA VAL A 157 16.92 5.64 5.11
C VAL A 157 16.20 5.62 6.45
N LYS A 158 15.83 6.79 7.01
CA LYS A 158 15.08 6.92 8.26
C LYS A 158 13.63 7.32 7.99
N HIS A 159 12.73 6.94 8.90
CA HIS A 159 11.35 7.39 8.89
C HIS A 159 11.17 8.53 9.90
N LEU A 160 10.42 9.55 9.53
CA LEU A 160 10.14 10.74 10.34
C LEU A 160 8.70 10.66 10.89
N ASP A 161 8.57 10.22 12.13
CA ASP A 161 7.29 9.93 12.79
C ASP A 161 6.37 11.16 12.93
N ASP A 162 6.95 12.36 13.04
CA ASP A 162 6.24 13.63 13.17
C ASP A 162 5.61 14.09 11.85
N GLN A 163 6.22 13.75 10.70
CA GLN A 163 5.75 14.10 9.36
C GLN A 163 4.69 13.14 8.83
N CYS A 164 4.72 11.88 9.27
CA CYS A 164 3.89 10.82 8.74
C CYS A 164 2.40 11.06 9.01
N ILE A 165 1.60 10.88 7.95
CA ILE A 165 0.12 10.98 7.98
C ILE A 165 -0.59 9.62 7.99
N GLY A 166 0.19 8.53 8.00
CA GLY A 166 -0.34 7.18 8.00
C GLY A 166 -1.11 6.79 6.73
N CYS A 167 -0.72 7.30 5.55
CA CYS A 167 -1.36 6.95 4.27
C CYS A 167 -1.03 5.54 3.76
N GLN A 168 -0.06 4.84 4.38
CA GLN A 168 0.35 3.46 4.06
C GLN A 168 0.89 3.22 2.64
N TYR A 169 0.97 4.23 1.78
CA TYR A 169 1.45 4.08 0.41
C TYR A 169 2.90 3.57 0.32
N CYS A 170 3.75 3.93 1.28
CA CYS A 170 5.12 3.42 1.38
C CYS A 170 5.21 1.90 1.64
N ILE A 171 4.17 1.29 2.24
CA ILE A 171 4.06 -0.16 2.39
C ILE A 171 3.83 -0.81 1.01
N LEU A 172 2.96 -0.22 0.20
CA LEU A 172 2.67 -0.69 -1.16
C LEU A 172 3.90 -0.56 -2.09
N MET A 173 4.65 0.52 -1.94
CA MET A 173 5.84 0.82 -2.74
C MET A 173 7.06 -0.03 -2.38
N CYS A 174 7.18 -0.50 -1.13
CA CYS A 174 8.32 -1.32 -0.74
C CYS A 174 8.15 -2.75 -1.29
N PRO A 175 9.05 -3.25 -2.16
CA PRO A 175 8.92 -4.60 -2.71
C PRO A 175 9.29 -5.70 -1.70
N TYR A 176 9.71 -5.32 -0.49
CA TYR A 176 10.15 -6.20 0.59
C TYR A 176 9.20 -6.18 1.79
N ASP A 177 8.14 -5.36 1.75
CA ASP A 177 7.18 -5.20 2.84
C ASP A 177 7.85 -4.83 4.19
N ALA A 178 8.87 -3.96 4.12
CA ALA A 178 9.64 -3.54 5.29
C ALA A 178 8.94 -2.46 6.15
N PRO A 179 8.23 -1.45 5.58
CA PRO A 179 7.43 -0.52 6.37
C PRO A 179 6.16 -1.19 6.89
N LYS A 180 5.83 -0.97 8.17
CA LYS A 180 4.66 -1.53 8.86
C LYS A 180 3.78 -0.42 9.41
N PHE A 181 2.47 -0.56 9.24
CA PHE A 181 1.53 0.40 9.81
C PHE A 181 1.33 0.11 11.29
N ASN A 182 1.48 1.14 12.11
CA ASN A 182 1.20 1.11 13.53
C ASN A 182 -0.16 1.80 13.75
N ALA A 183 -1.18 1.00 14.08
CA ALA A 183 -2.55 1.47 14.21
C ALA A 183 -2.73 2.39 15.43
N GLU A 184 -2.05 2.10 16.54
CA GLU A 184 -2.14 2.90 17.77
C GLU A 184 -1.60 4.33 17.56
N ARG A 185 -0.50 4.47 16.82
CA ARG A 185 0.15 5.76 16.57
C ARG A 185 -0.38 6.47 15.31
N GLY A 186 -1.12 5.76 14.47
CA GLY A 186 -1.62 6.25 13.19
C GLY A 186 -0.52 6.57 12.17
N ILE A 187 0.63 5.89 12.24
CA ILE A 187 1.79 6.14 11.36
C ILE A 187 2.38 4.83 10.85
N VAL A 188 3.18 4.93 9.80
CA VAL A 188 4.04 3.82 9.38
C VAL A 188 5.36 3.89 10.15
N ARG A 189 5.97 2.75 10.45
CA ARG A 189 7.29 2.63 11.06
C ARG A 189 8.09 1.56 10.35
N LYS A 190 9.41 1.57 10.51
CA LYS A 190 10.31 0.58 9.91
C LYS A 190 11.66 0.59 10.60
N CYS A 191 12.46 -0.46 10.36
CA CYS A 191 13.87 -0.49 10.70
C CYS A 191 14.60 0.77 10.23
N ASP A 192 15.36 1.36 11.15
CA ASP A 192 16.20 2.56 11.00
C ASP A 192 17.70 2.20 11.06
N MET A 193 18.04 0.91 10.97
CA MET A 193 19.39 0.37 11.17
C MET A 193 19.95 0.64 12.59
N CYS A 194 19.10 0.92 13.58
CA CYS A 194 19.50 1.37 14.91
C CYS A 194 20.50 2.54 14.80
N SER A 195 20.18 3.56 14.01
CA SER A 195 21.12 4.61 13.63
C SER A 195 21.75 5.32 14.83
N ASP A 196 20.99 5.44 15.93
CA ASP A 196 21.46 6.11 17.14
C ASP A 196 22.51 5.27 17.87
N ARG A 197 22.41 3.94 17.80
CA ARG A 197 23.43 3.02 18.34
C ARG A 197 24.70 3.10 17.49
N LEU A 198 24.55 3.07 16.16
CA LEU A 198 25.68 3.20 15.24
C LEU A 198 26.39 4.56 15.37
N ALA A 199 25.67 5.63 15.68
CA ALA A 199 26.27 6.94 15.94
C ALA A 199 27.16 6.97 17.19
N ASN A 200 26.92 6.04 18.13
CA ASN A 200 27.65 5.88 19.39
C ASN A 200 28.54 4.63 19.40
N ASP A 201 28.99 4.17 18.22
CA ASP A 201 29.87 3.01 18.04
C ASP A 201 29.34 1.71 18.66
N GLU A 202 28.01 1.60 18.76
CA GLU A 202 27.32 0.44 19.28
C GLU A 202 26.63 -0.32 18.15
N ALA A 203 26.77 -1.66 18.14
CA ALA A 203 26.17 -2.47 17.10
C ALA A 203 24.63 -2.38 17.14
N PRO A 204 23.92 -2.54 16.01
CA PRO A 204 22.47 -2.63 16.02
C PRO A 204 21.95 -3.79 16.88
N ALA A 205 20.73 -3.67 17.43
CA ALA A 205 20.13 -4.67 18.31
C ALA A 205 20.14 -6.09 17.71
N CYS A 206 19.83 -6.20 16.43
CA CYS A 206 19.82 -7.48 15.70
C CYS A 206 21.22 -8.06 15.45
N VAL A 207 22.25 -7.22 15.36
CA VAL A 207 23.66 -7.62 15.18
C VAL A 207 24.22 -8.12 16.50
N GLN A 208 24.06 -7.33 17.57
CA GLN A 208 24.56 -7.65 18.92
C GLN A 208 23.95 -8.95 19.49
N SER A 209 22.67 -9.21 19.20
CA SER A 209 21.95 -10.38 19.74
C SER A 209 22.17 -11.66 18.95
N CYS A 210 22.83 -11.62 17.80
CA CYS A 210 23.04 -12.81 16.98
C CYS A 210 24.07 -13.74 17.63
N PRO A 211 23.69 -14.94 18.12
CA PRO A 211 24.62 -15.82 18.83
C PRO A 211 25.74 -16.36 17.93
N ASN A 212 25.51 -16.40 16.61
CA ASN A 212 26.45 -16.94 15.63
C ASN A 212 27.20 -15.86 14.84
N GLY A 213 27.00 -14.57 15.14
CA GLY A 213 27.61 -13.48 14.37
C GLY A 213 27.19 -13.44 12.90
N ALA A 214 26.01 -13.98 12.57
CA ALA A 214 25.52 -14.12 11.19
C ALA A 214 25.07 -12.79 10.55
N ILE A 215 25.00 -11.71 11.32
CA ILE A 215 24.54 -10.40 10.87
C ILE A 215 25.62 -9.39 11.24
N ARG A 216 26.00 -8.53 10.30
CA ARG A 216 26.98 -7.46 10.49
C ARG A 216 26.56 -6.22 9.71
N ILE A 217 27.08 -5.08 10.14
CA ILE A 217 27.07 -3.85 9.34
C ILE A 217 28.39 -3.78 8.57
N THR A 218 28.29 -3.52 7.28
CA THR A 218 29.43 -3.32 6.38
C THR A 218 29.28 -2.01 5.63
N VAL A 219 30.36 -1.56 5.00
CA VAL A 219 30.34 -0.44 4.07
C VAL A 219 30.36 -1.01 2.66
N VAL A 220 29.43 -0.57 1.82
CA VAL A 220 29.33 -0.99 0.41
C VAL A 220 29.54 0.22 -0.50
N ASP A 221 30.23 0.00 -1.62
CA ASP A 221 30.34 0.98 -2.70
C ASP A 221 29.01 1.05 -3.47
N GLN A 222 28.55 2.27 -3.75
CA GLN A 222 27.25 2.48 -4.39
C GLN A 222 27.25 1.98 -5.85
N ALA A 223 28.35 2.13 -6.58
CA ALA A 223 28.46 1.63 -7.95
C ALA A 223 28.50 0.11 -7.98
N GLN A 224 29.17 -0.52 -7.02
CA GLN A 224 29.13 -1.98 -6.86
C GLN A 224 27.70 -2.48 -6.60
N ALA A 225 26.94 -1.84 -5.71
CA ALA A 225 25.56 -2.24 -5.43
C ALA A 225 24.66 -2.11 -6.67
N VAL A 226 24.86 -1.08 -7.51
CA VAL A 226 24.19 -0.96 -8.82
C VAL A 226 24.54 -2.14 -9.72
N GLN A 227 25.83 -2.46 -9.87
CA GLN A 227 26.28 -3.58 -10.72
C GLN A 227 25.74 -4.93 -10.23
N GLU A 228 25.78 -5.18 -8.93
CA GLU A 228 25.26 -6.41 -8.32
C GLU A 228 23.75 -6.54 -8.53
N SER A 229 23.00 -5.43 -8.48
CA SER A 229 21.55 -5.45 -8.73
C SER A 229 21.19 -5.85 -10.16
N GLN A 230 22.08 -5.63 -11.14
CA GLN A 230 21.85 -5.95 -12.55
C GLN A 230 22.31 -7.37 -12.93
N THR A 231 23.21 -7.95 -12.14
CA THR A 231 23.92 -9.19 -12.51
C THR A 231 23.55 -10.38 -11.65
N ASN A 232 23.04 -10.15 -10.43
CA ASN A 232 22.75 -11.21 -9.47
C ASN A 232 21.27 -11.32 -9.10
N VAL A 233 20.83 -12.57 -8.91
CA VAL A 233 19.57 -12.85 -8.23
C VAL A 233 19.79 -12.64 -6.73
N PHE A 234 19.13 -11.64 -6.15
CA PHE A 234 19.26 -11.25 -4.74
C PHE A 234 19.06 -12.42 -3.77
N LEU A 235 17.88 -13.06 -3.83
CA LEU A 235 17.53 -14.31 -3.15
C LEU A 235 16.42 -15.01 -3.94
N PRO A 236 16.33 -16.35 -3.94
CA PRO A 236 15.21 -17.07 -4.53
C PRO A 236 13.86 -16.59 -3.99
N GLY A 237 12.98 -16.12 -4.88
CA GLY A 237 11.64 -15.63 -4.53
C GLY A 237 11.57 -14.20 -3.99
N ALA A 238 12.69 -13.49 -3.84
CA ALA A 238 12.68 -12.06 -3.55
C ALA A 238 12.35 -11.24 -4.80
N ALA A 239 11.90 -10.00 -4.61
CA ALA A 239 11.67 -9.06 -5.70
C ALA A 239 12.98 -8.73 -6.44
N ALA A 240 12.86 -8.34 -7.71
CA ALA A 240 14.00 -7.95 -8.53
C ALA A 240 14.77 -6.78 -7.87
N PRO A 241 16.09 -6.93 -7.63
CA PRO A 241 16.87 -5.91 -6.93
C PRO A 241 16.97 -4.60 -7.71
N GLU A 242 16.86 -4.61 -9.04
CA GLU A 242 16.87 -3.44 -9.92
C GLU A 242 15.80 -2.39 -9.57
N ILE A 243 14.70 -2.80 -8.92
CA ILE A 243 13.58 -1.91 -8.58
C ILE A 243 14.01 -0.83 -7.57
N THR A 244 14.87 -1.17 -6.61
CA THR A 244 15.28 -0.24 -5.53
C THR A 244 16.77 -0.23 -5.23
N ILE A 245 17.52 -1.18 -5.79
CA ILE A 245 18.94 -1.40 -5.58
C ILE A 245 19.23 -1.59 -4.08
N PRO A 246 18.80 -2.72 -3.48
CA PRO A 246 19.00 -3.00 -2.07
C PRO A 246 20.49 -3.15 -1.76
N THR A 247 20.96 -2.57 -0.66
CA THR A 247 22.39 -2.64 -0.28
C THR A 247 22.72 -3.81 0.64
N THR A 248 21.70 -4.50 1.17
CA THR A 248 21.91 -5.70 1.97
C THR A 248 22.58 -6.79 1.14
N SER A 249 23.60 -7.46 1.66
CA SER A 249 24.25 -8.59 0.98
C SER A 249 23.97 -9.89 1.72
N TYR A 250 23.57 -10.92 0.98
CA TYR A 250 23.39 -12.27 1.48
C TYR A 250 24.56 -13.14 1.03
N LYS A 251 25.35 -13.65 1.98
CA LYS A 251 26.54 -14.46 1.70
C LYS A 251 26.25 -15.93 2.01
N THR A 252 26.65 -16.81 1.10
CA THR A 252 26.62 -18.26 1.28
C THR A 252 27.79 -18.87 0.53
N LYS A 253 28.47 -19.84 1.14
CA LYS A 253 29.47 -20.70 0.49
C LYS A 253 28.83 -21.93 -0.14
N LYS A 254 27.61 -22.29 0.28
CA LYS A 254 26.85 -23.41 -0.27
C LYS A 254 26.24 -23.05 -1.61
N SER A 255 26.32 -23.97 -2.56
CA SER A 255 25.55 -23.89 -3.80
C SER A 255 24.08 -24.15 -3.50
N LEU A 256 23.25 -23.12 -3.65
CA LEU A 256 21.80 -23.27 -3.50
C LEU A 256 21.23 -24.01 -4.72
N PRO A 257 20.47 -25.10 -4.54
CA PRO A 257 19.82 -25.76 -5.66
C PRO A 257 18.93 -24.80 -6.45
N ARG A 258 18.88 -24.97 -7.77
CA ARG A 258 18.09 -24.09 -8.66
C ARG A 258 16.58 -24.15 -8.38
N ASN A 259 16.11 -25.21 -7.73
CA ASN A 259 14.71 -25.42 -7.34
C ASN A 259 14.41 -24.98 -5.89
N MET A 260 15.25 -24.13 -5.28
CA MET A 260 14.95 -23.54 -3.98
C MET A 260 13.77 -22.59 -4.09
N LEU A 261 12.75 -22.83 -3.27
CA LEU A 261 11.54 -22.04 -3.17
C LEU A 261 11.36 -21.52 -1.74
N PRO A 262 10.72 -20.35 -1.58
CA PRO A 262 10.22 -19.91 -0.28
C PRO A 262 9.30 -20.94 0.37
N ALA A 263 9.38 -21.15 1.68
CA ALA A 263 8.50 -22.08 2.41
C ALA A 263 7.00 -21.72 2.28
N ASP A 264 6.71 -20.46 2.04
CA ASP A 264 5.38 -19.90 1.82
C ASP A 264 5.00 -19.78 0.33
N PHE A 265 5.77 -20.38 -0.58
CA PHE A 265 5.60 -20.22 -2.03
C PHE A 265 4.20 -20.63 -2.52
N TYR A 266 3.63 -21.70 -1.97
CA TYR A 266 2.29 -22.17 -2.31
C TYR A 266 1.20 -21.54 -1.44
N GLN A 267 1.58 -20.76 -0.43
CA GLN A 267 0.61 -20.05 0.40
C GLN A 267 0.10 -18.83 -0.37
N VAL A 268 -1.22 -18.72 -0.44
CA VAL A 268 -1.88 -17.57 -1.02
C VAL A 268 -2.77 -16.97 0.04
N SER A 269 -2.44 -15.75 0.45
CA SER A 269 -3.18 -14.98 1.44
C SER A 269 -3.76 -13.73 0.76
N ARG A 270 -4.97 -13.36 1.17
CA ARG A 270 -5.57 -12.08 0.77
C ARG A 270 -4.76 -10.91 1.32
N GLU A 271 -4.69 -9.83 0.55
CA GLU A 271 -4.13 -8.56 0.98
C GLU A 271 -5.21 -7.73 1.73
N HIS A 272 -4.78 -6.72 2.48
CA HIS A 272 -5.71 -5.77 3.07
C HIS A 272 -6.52 -5.04 1.97
N SER A 273 -7.85 -4.95 2.14
CA SER A 273 -8.75 -4.47 1.09
C SER A 273 -8.93 -2.95 1.01
N HIS A 274 -8.42 -2.21 2.01
CA HIS A 274 -8.54 -0.75 2.13
C HIS A 274 -9.94 -0.19 1.78
N PRO A 275 -11.00 -0.49 2.54
CA PRO A 275 -12.38 -0.13 2.19
C PRO A 275 -12.60 1.37 1.85
N PRO A 276 -12.00 2.34 2.57
CA PRO A 276 -12.15 3.74 2.18
C PRO A 276 -11.48 4.10 0.84
N LEU A 277 -10.36 3.46 0.50
CA LEU A 277 -9.73 3.63 -0.83
C LEU A 277 -10.57 3.00 -1.93
N VAL A 278 -11.22 1.87 -1.67
CA VAL A 278 -12.20 1.25 -2.60
C VAL A 278 -13.32 2.26 -2.93
N ALA A 279 -13.93 2.84 -1.90
CA ALA A 279 -14.98 3.84 -2.07
C ALA A 279 -14.45 5.08 -2.80
N MET A 280 -13.33 5.66 -2.32
CA MET A 280 -12.72 6.86 -2.92
C MET A 280 -12.48 6.66 -4.43
N LEU A 281 -11.80 5.59 -4.83
CA LEU A 281 -11.42 5.38 -6.24
C LEU A 281 -12.65 5.16 -7.13
N VAL A 282 -13.64 4.41 -6.67
CA VAL A 282 -14.85 4.14 -7.47
C VAL A 282 -15.71 5.39 -7.60
N LEU A 283 -15.88 6.15 -6.52
CA LEU A 283 -16.70 7.35 -6.53
C LEU A 283 -16.05 8.52 -7.29
N THR A 284 -14.72 8.68 -7.24
CA THR A 284 -14.03 9.65 -8.11
C THR A 284 -14.18 9.27 -9.58
N GLN A 285 -14.02 7.98 -9.93
CA GLN A 285 -14.17 7.50 -11.31
C GLN A 285 -15.61 7.65 -11.81
N LEU A 286 -16.62 7.41 -10.97
CA LEU A 286 -18.02 7.71 -11.27
C LEU A 286 -18.23 9.19 -11.59
N SER A 287 -17.76 10.06 -10.69
CA SER A 287 -17.90 11.51 -10.81
C SER A 287 -17.25 12.03 -12.09
N VAL A 288 -15.96 11.72 -12.30
CA VAL A 288 -15.20 12.10 -13.50
C VAL A 288 -15.85 11.52 -14.76
N GLY A 289 -16.23 10.25 -14.72
CA GLY A 289 -16.91 9.57 -15.81
C GLY A 289 -18.20 10.26 -16.23
N ALA A 290 -19.04 10.66 -15.26
CA ALA A 290 -20.31 11.34 -15.53
C ALA A 290 -20.10 12.71 -16.19
N PHE A 291 -19.08 13.48 -15.77
CA PHE A 291 -18.71 14.73 -16.43
C PHE A 291 -18.18 14.50 -17.85
N CYS A 292 -17.26 13.55 -18.05
CA CYS A 292 -16.69 13.23 -19.36
C CYS A 292 -17.76 12.74 -20.34
N VAL A 293 -18.66 11.86 -19.90
CA VAL A 293 -19.75 11.34 -20.74
C VAL A 293 -20.76 12.45 -21.07
N SER A 294 -21.10 13.31 -20.09
CA SER A 294 -22.00 14.45 -20.35
C SER A 294 -21.38 15.45 -21.35
N LEU A 295 -20.07 15.70 -21.25
CA LEU A 295 -19.33 16.53 -22.21
C LEU A 295 -19.34 15.89 -23.61
N ALA A 296 -18.98 14.61 -23.70
CA ALA A 296 -18.99 13.88 -24.97
C ALA A 296 -20.38 13.89 -25.62
N LEU A 297 -21.45 13.71 -24.85
CA LEU A 297 -22.81 13.74 -25.36
C LEU A 297 -23.16 15.12 -25.96
N ASN A 298 -22.75 16.21 -25.31
CA ASN A 298 -22.94 17.56 -25.84
C ASN A 298 -22.13 17.84 -27.10
N GLU A 299 -20.92 17.29 -27.21
CA GLU A 299 -20.08 17.45 -28.41
C GLU A 299 -20.62 16.62 -29.59
N LEU A 300 -21.08 15.39 -29.35
CA LEU A 300 -21.57 14.50 -30.41
C LEU A 300 -22.97 14.86 -30.91
N LEU A 301 -23.86 15.34 -30.03
CA LEU A 301 -25.28 15.57 -30.33
C LEU A 301 -25.69 17.05 -30.25
N GLY A 302 -24.74 17.93 -29.98
CA GLY A 302 -24.94 19.36 -29.78
C GLY A 302 -25.35 19.73 -28.35
N ALA A 303 -25.11 21.00 -27.99
CA ALA A 303 -25.35 21.57 -26.66
C ALA A 303 -26.83 21.53 -26.19
N GLN A 304 -27.75 21.01 -27.01
CA GLN A 304 -29.16 20.82 -26.66
C GLN A 304 -29.40 19.47 -25.97
N ALA A 305 -28.52 18.48 -26.20
CA ALA A 305 -28.71 17.10 -25.79
C ALA A 305 -28.83 16.91 -24.28
N THR A 306 -28.15 17.75 -23.49
CA THR A 306 -28.19 17.68 -22.02
C THR A 306 -28.99 18.81 -21.36
N ARG A 307 -29.62 19.74 -22.09
CA ARG A 307 -30.26 20.93 -21.47
C ARG A 307 -31.26 20.60 -20.36
N GLY A 308 -32.01 19.50 -20.51
CA GLY A 308 -33.06 19.11 -19.54
C GLY A 308 -32.54 18.47 -18.25
N PHE A 309 -31.34 17.87 -18.28
CA PHE A 309 -30.83 17.06 -17.16
C PHE A 309 -29.36 17.35 -16.79
N GLY A 310 -28.67 18.21 -17.55
CA GLY A 310 -27.23 18.45 -17.44
C GLY A 310 -26.83 19.06 -16.10
N GLY A 311 -27.61 20.02 -15.59
CA GLY A 311 -27.37 20.60 -14.26
C GLY A 311 -27.53 19.58 -13.13
N HIS A 312 -28.53 18.70 -13.24
CA HIS A 312 -28.73 17.63 -12.28
C HIS A 312 -27.66 16.54 -12.37
N SER A 313 -27.24 16.17 -13.59
CA SER A 313 -26.12 15.24 -13.82
C SER A 313 -24.83 15.78 -13.22
N ALA A 314 -24.53 17.06 -13.46
CA ALA A 314 -23.38 17.76 -12.89
C ALA A 314 -23.42 17.80 -11.36
N THR A 315 -24.59 18.09 -10.77
CA THR A 315 -24.77 18.15 -9.31
C THR A 315 -24.61 16.76 -8.69
N PHE A 316 -25.23 15.73 -9.28
CA PHE A 316 -25.11 14.36 -8.82
C PHE A 316 -23.66 13.86 -8.88
N ALA A 317 -22.98 14.09 -10.02
CA ALA A 317 -21.58 13.77 -10.18
C ALA A 317 -20.72 14.48 -9.14
N LEU A 318 -20.94 15.77 -8.90
CA LEU A 318 -20.21 16.54 -7.90
C LEU A 318 -20.40 16.01 -6.48
N VAL A 319 -21.63 15.67 -6.08
CA VAL A 319 -21.92 15.10 -4.75
C VAL A 319 -21.11 13.83 -4.52
N PHE A 320 -21.07 12.92 -5.49
CA PHE A 320 -20.23 11.71 -5.39
C PHE A 320 -18.73 12.03 -5.40
N GLY A 321 -18.29 13.03 -6.17
CA GLY A 321 -16.90 13.49 -6.17
C GLY A 321 -16.46 14.04 -4.81
N LEU A 322 -17.30 14.86 -4.17
CA LEU A 322 -17.05 15.40 -2.84
C LEU A 322 -17.11 14.31 -1.76
N ALA A 323 -18.06 13.38 -1.87
CA ALA A 323 -18.13 12.20 -1.00
C ALA A 323 -16.87 11.33 -1.13
N ALA A 324 -16.34 11.16 -2.34
CA ALA A 324 -15.09 10.45 -2.57
C ALA A 324 -13.90 11.12 -1.88
N LEU A 325 -13.81 12.45 -1.97
CA LEU A 325 -12.76 13.22 -1.28
C LEU A 325 -12.91 13.13 0.23
N GLY A 326 -14.13 13.13 0.76
CA GLY A 326 -14.38 12.85 2.18
C GLY A 326 -13.92 11.46 2.59
N ALA A 327 -14.26 10.44 1.80
CA ALA A 327 -13.85 9.05 2.04
C ALA A 327 -12.31 8.87 2.02
N SER A 328 -11.60 9.68 1.22
CA SER A 328 -10.14 9.67 1.17
C SER A 328 -9.49 9.98 2.52
N LEU A 329 -10.15 10.70 3.43
CA LEU A 329 -9.57 11.01 4.74
C LEU A 329 -9.66 9.83 5.72
N LEU A 330 -10.57 8.89 5.50
CA LEU A 330 -10.88 7.80 6.44
C LEU A 330 -9.84 6.67 6.45
N HIS A 331 -8.93 6.62 5.48
CA HIS A 331 -7.82 5.65 5.48
C HIS A 331 -6.53 6.21 6.10
N LEU A 332 -6.47 7.51 6.39
CA LEU A 332 -5.28 8.14 6.96
C LEU A 332 -5.22 7.86 8.46
N GLY A 333 -4.05 7.48 8.95
CA GLY A 333 -3.83 7.36 10.40
C GLY A 333 -3.84 8.71 11.13
N ARG A 334 -3.49 9.82 10.46
CA ARG A 334 -3.52 11.19 11.02
C ARG A 334 -4.14 12.19 10.03
N PRO A 335 -5.47 12.19 9.85
CA PRO A 335 -6.15 13.01 8.84
C PRO A 335 -5.94 14.52 9.03
N GLN A 336 -5.72 15.00 10.26
CA GLN A 336 -5.45 16.41 10.55
C GLN A 336 -4.18 16.98 9.87
N PHE A 337 -3.27 16.10 9.44
CA PHE A 337 -2.03 16.49 8.76
C PHE A 337 -2.07 16.26 7.25
N ALA A 338 -3.22 15.91 6.67
CA ALA A 338 -3.36 15.60 5.23
C ALA A 338 -2.88 16.73 4.32
N PHE A 339 -2.99 18.00 4.74
CA PHE A 339 -2.50 19.15 3.99
C PHE A 339 -1.00 19.09 3.67
N ARG A 340 -0.20 18.33 4.43
CA ARG A 340 1.24 18.14 4.15
C ARG A 340 1.50 17.36 2.87
N ALA A 341 0.50 16.71 2.28
CA ALA A 341 0.66 15.93 1.06
C ALA A 341 1.15 16.77 -0.14
N PHE A 342 1.04 18.10 -0.09
CA PHE A 342 1.62 18.97 -1.11
C PHE A 342 3.16 19.04 -1.09
N LEU A 343 3.83 18.61 0.00
CA LEU A 343 5.29 18.60 0.09
C LEU A 343 5.94 17.67 -0.94
N GLY A 344 5.23 16.59 -1.34
CA GLY A 344 5.69 15.55 -2.25
C GLY A 344 5.33 15.77 -3.73
N LEU A 345 4.79 16.92 -4.15
CA LEU A 345 4.31 17.13 -5.54
C LEU A 345 5.30 16.75 -6.65
N LYS A 346 6.60 16.96 -6.40
CA LYS A 346 7.65 16.63 -7.37
C LYS A 346 7.96 15.13 -7.43
N THR A 347 7.81 14.40 -6.33
CA THR A 347 8.28 13.01 -6.20
C THR A 347 7.15 11.98 -6.17
N SER A 348 6.02 12.30 -5.55
CA SER A 348 4.92 11.36 -5.29
C SER A 348 3.74 11.56 -6.24
N TRP A 349 3.28 10.47 -6.85
CA TRP A 349 2.03 10.44 -7.64
C TRP A 349 0.79 10.68 -6.78
N LEU A 350 0.80 10.28 -5.51
CA LEU A 350 -0.31 10.51 -4.58
C LEU A 350 -0.50 12.01 -4.31
N SER A 351 0.58 12.78 -4.21
CA SER A 351 0.50 14.25 -4.11
C SER A 351 -0.14 14.88 -5.35
N ARG A 352 0.19 14.36 -6.55
CA ARG A 352 -0.36 14.85 -7.82
C ARG A 352 -1.83 14.47 -7.99
N GLU A 353 -2.22 13.29 -7.51
CA GLU A 353 -3.61 12.85 -7.43
C GLU A 353 -4.46 13.79 -6.57
N ILE A 354 -3.98 14.12 -5.36
CA ILE A 354 -4.65 15.05 -4.44
C ILE A 354 -4.84 16.42 -5.10
N LEU A 355 -3.80 16.95 -5.77
CA LEU A 355 -3.91 18.20 -6.52
C LEU A 355 -4.92 18.10 -7.66
N GLY A 356 -4.85 17.04 -8.47
CA GLY A 356 -5.75 16.82 -9.60
C GLY A 356 -7.22 16.77 -9.18
N PHE A 357 -7.54 16.01 -8.13
CA PHE A 357 -8.90 15.95 -7.62
C PHE A 357 -9.36 17.20 -6.86
N SER A 358 -8.44 17.96 -6.26
CA SER A 358 -8.77 19.27 -5.67
C SER A 358 -9.18 20.28 -6.74
N LEU A 359 -8.43 20.34 -7.85
CA LEU A 359 -8.76 21.19 -9.01
C LEU A 359 -10.08 20.74 -9.65
N PHE A 360 -10.27 19.43 -9.79
CA PHE A 360 -11.51 18.84 -10.28
C PHE A 360 -12.73 19.23 -9.42
N ALA A 361 -12.64 19.13 -8.09
CA ALA A 361 -13.74 19.48 -7.21
C ALA A 361 -14.09 20.99 -7.28
N GLY A 362 -13.06 21.85 -7.34
CA GLY A 362 -13.25 23.28 -7.52
C GLY A 362 -13.93 23.63 -8.85
N ALA A 363 -13.39 23.12 -9.96
CA ALA A 363 -13.97 23.31 -11.29
C ALA A 363 -15.39 22.72 -11.38
N GLY A 364 -15.61 21.54 -10.77
CA GLY A 364 -16.89 20.84 -10.78
C GLY A 364 -17.97 21.60 -10.01
N THR A 365 -17.58 22.24 -8.91
CA THR A 365 -18.45 23.14 -8.13
C THR A 365 -18.87 24.34 -8.95
N LEU A 366 -17.93 25.01 -9.62
CA LEU A 366 -18.23 26.16 -10.48
C LEU A 366 -19.10 25.76 -11.68
N TYR A 367 -18.80 24.61 -12.30
CA TYR A 367 -19.58 24.10 -13.43
C TYR A 367 -21.01 23.74 -13.00
N ALA A 368 -21.20 23.02 -11.90
CA ALA A 368 -22.53 22.71 -11.38
C ALA A 368 -23.30 23.99 -11.01
N ALA A 369 -22.65 24.96 -10.35
CA ALA A 369 -23.24 26.24 -10.01
C ALA A 369 -23.69 27.03 -11.24
N SER A 370 -22.96 26.96 -12.37
CA SER A 370 -23.31 27.69 -13.60
C SER A 370 -24.70 27.36 -14.15
N PHE A 371 -25.25 26.17 -13.85
CA PHE A 371 -26.62 25.80 -14.24
C PHE A 371 -27.71 26.41 -13.35
N TRP A 372 -27.41 26.65 -12.08
CA TRP A 372 -28.41 27.02 -11.07
C TRP A 372 -28.42 28.51 -10.75
N VAL A 373 -27.25 29.17 -10.84
CA VAL A 373 -27.08 30.60 -10.55
C VAL A 373 -28.01 31.50 -11.41
N PRO A 374 -28.20 31.26 -12.73
CA PRO A 374 -29.10 32.08 -13.53
C PRO A 374 -30.57 32.03 -13.08
N SER A 375 -30.97 30.99 -12.35
CA SER A 375 -32.33 30.81 -11.84
C SER A 375 -32.56 31.48 -10.48
N MET A 376 -31.54 32.07 -9.86
CA MET A 376 -31.62 32.69 -8.53
C MET A 376 -31.45 34.22 -8.60
N PRO A 377 -32.52 35.01 -8.37
CA PRO A 377 -32.44 36.47 -8.42
C PRO A 377 -31.40 37.08 -7.46
N ALA A 378 -31.21 36.46 -6.30
CA ALA A 378 -30.24 36.90 -5.28
C ALA A 378 -28.77 36.76 -5.72
N LEU A 379 -28.48 35.95 -6.75
CA LEU A 379 -27.13 35.70 -7.28
C LEU A 379 -26.94 36.33 -8.67
N ALA A 380 -27.79 37.29 -9.06
CA ALA A 380 -27.69 37.99 -10.35
C ALA A 380 -26.29 38.56 -10.69
N PRO A 381 -25.48 39.07 -9.73
CA PRO A 381 -24.11 39.52 -10.02
C PRO A 381 -23.17 38.40 -10.53
N LEU A 382 -23.50 37.14 -10.21
CA LEU A 382 -22.76 35.95 -10.61
C LEU A 382 -23.26 35.35 -11.95
N SER A 383 -24.23 35.98 -12.61
CA SER A 383 -24.77 35.56 -13.91
C SER A 383 -23.74 35.33 -15.05
N PRO A 384 -22.56 36.00 -15.10
CA PRO A 384 -21.54 35.70 -16.12
C PRO A 384 -20.99 34.26 -16.05
N LEU A 385 -21.18 33.54 -14.93
CA LEU A 385 -20.78 32.13 -14.80
C LEU A 385 -21.41 31.23 -15.88
N GLY A 386 -22.60 31.56 -16.37
CA GLY A 386 -23.23 30.82 -17.48
C GLY A 386 -22.43 30.91 -18.78
N GLN A 387 -21.74 32.03 -19.04
CA GLN A 387 -20.88 32.17 -20.23
C GLN A 387 -19.60 31.32 -20.12
N LEU A 388 -19.21 30.97 -18.90
CA LEU A 388 -18.05 30.12 -18.62
C LEU A 388 -18.40 28.63 -18.59
N GLN A 389 -19.65 28.24 -18.82
CA GLN A 389 -20.08 26.86 -18.71
C GLN A 389 -19.29 25.91 -19.64
N THR A 390 -19.03 26.31 -20.89
CA THR A 390 -18.21 25.53 -21.83
C THR A 390 -16.76 25.40 -21.37
N PRO A 391 -15.99 26.48 -21.13
CA PRO A 391 -14.62 26.32 -20.65
C PRO A 391 -14.53 25.58 -19.30
N LEU A 392 -15.52 25.74 -18.42
CA LEU A 392 -15.61 24.98 -17.17
C LEU A 392 -15.84 23.48 -17.42
N SER A 393 -16.67 23.09 -18.37
CA SER A 393 -16.91 21.66 -18.66
C SER A 393 -15.63 20.95 -19.12
N TYR A 394 -14.84 21.61 -19.97
CA TYR A 394 -13.52 21.12 -20.39
C TYR A 394 -12.52 21.10 -19.23
N ALA A 395 -12.48 22.14 -18.40
CA ALA A 395 -11.60 22.18 -17.24
C ALA A 395 -11.91 21.06 -16.23
N VAL A 396 -13.19 20.78 -15.96
CA VAL A 396 -13.64 19.68 -15.10
C VAL A 396 -13.24 18.33 -15.69
N ALA A 397 -13.53 18.09 -16.97
CA ALA A 397 -13.17 16.83 -17.62
C ALA A 397 -11.64 16.60 -17.61
N LEU A 398 -10.85 17.62 -17.97
CA LEU A 398 -9.39 17.52 -18.03
C LEU A 398 -8.78 17.28 -16.64
N SER A 399 -9.14 18.08 -15.64
CA SER A 399 -8.63 17.92 -14.27
C SER A 399 -9.05 16.59 -13.66
N GLY A 400 -10.28 16.14 -13.90
CA GLY A 400 -10.77 14.83 -13.49
C GLY A 400 -10.00 13.67 -14.13
N MET A 401 -9.78 13.72 -15.45
CA MET A 401 -8.99 12.73 -16.17
C MET A 401 -7.54 12.69 -15.71
N LEU A 402 -6.92 13.86 -15.45
CA LEU A 402 -5.59 13.94 -14.87
C LEU A 402 -5.54 13.36 -13.45
N GLY A 403 -6.57 13.57 -12.63
CA GLY A 403 -6.71 12.95 -11.32
C GLY A 403 -6.75 11.42 -11.41
N VAL A 404 -7.62 10.86 -12.25
CA VAL A 404 -7.72 9.41 -12.49
C VAL A 404 -6.42 8.83 -13.06
N PHE A 405 -5.75 9.55 -13.97
CA PHE A 405 -4.43 9.17 -14.46
C PHE A 405 -3.39 9.12 -13.33
N CYS A 406 -3.39 10.10 -12.43
CA CYS A 406 -2.52 10.05 -11.25
C CYS A 406 -2.86 8.84 -10.36
N SER A 407 -4.15 8.52 -10.15
CA SER A 407 -4.55 7.30 -9.43
C SER A 407 -4.01 6.02 -10.09
N VAL A 408 -4.01 5.93 -11.42
CA VAL A 408 -3.40 4.81 -12.15
C VAL A 408 -1.89 4.74 -11.87
N MET A 409 -1.21 5.89 -11.90
CA MET A 409 0.22 5.96 -11.67
C MET A 409 0.63 5.65 -10.22
N VAL A 410 -0.21 5.93 -9.23
CA VAL A 410 0.00 5.51 -7.83
C VAL A 410 0.21 3.99 -7.76
N TYR A 411 -0.57 3.20 -8.49
CA TYR A 411 -0.41 1.75 -8.48
C TYR A 411 0.65 1.25 -9.46
N ALA A 412 0.76 1.87 -10.65
CA ALA A 412 1.78 1.50 -11.63
C ALA A 412 3.21 1.71 -11.10
N ALA A 413 3.43 2.75 -10.29
CA ALA A 413 4.73 3.05 -9.68
C ALA A 413 5.22 1.97 -8.70
N THR A 414 4.32 1.11 -8.18
CA THR A 414 4.70 0.01 -7.30
C THR A 414 5.44 -1.13 -8.03
N GLN A 415 5.39 -1.15 -9.35
CA GLN A 415 5.95 -2.21 -10.22
C GLN A 415 5.47 -3.63 -9.88
N ARG A 416 4.28 -3.78 -9.28
CA ARG A 416 3.66 -5.09 -9.05
C ARG A 416 2.94 -5.57 -10.32
N ASP A 417 3.10 -6.84 -10.69
CA ASP A 417 2.46 -7.43 -11.87
C ASP A 417 0.94 -7.21 -11.93
N HIS A 418 0.26 -7.37 -10.78
CA HIS A 418 -1.18 -7.21 -10.66
C HIS A 418 -1.65 -5.77 -10.94
N TRP A 419 -0.76 -4.80 -10.70
CA TRP A 419 -1.02 -3.36 -10.84
C TRP A 419 -0.26 -2.73 -12.01
N SER A 420 0.11 -3.53 -13.02
CA SER A 420 0.75 -3.01 -14.24
C SER A 420 -0.03 -1.85 -14.85
N GLY A 421 0.68 -0.83 -15.33
CA GLY A 421 0.06 0.43 -15.77
C GLY A 421 -1.02 0.25 -16.85
N GLY A 422 -0.81 -0.67 -17.79
CA GLY A 422 -1.80 -0.98 -18.83
C GLY A 422 -3.09 -1.59 -18.29
N LEU A 423 -2.99 -2.59 -17.39
CA LEU A 423 -4.15 -3.26 -16.81
C LEU A 423 -4.90 -2.32 -15.84
N THR A 424 -4.17 -1.63 -14.97
CA THR A 424 -4.73 -0.64 -14.03
C THR A 424 -5.41 0.49 -14.79
N GLY A 425 -4.75 1.04 -15.82
CA GLY A 425 -5.29 2.09 -16.67
C GLY A 425 -6.60 1.67 -17.35
N PHE A 426 -6.63 0.46 -17.94
CA PHE A 426 -7.84 -0.09 -18.53
C PHE A 426 -8.98 -0.24 -17.49
N LYS A 427 -8.69 -0.80 -16.31
CA LYS A 427 -9.68 -0.96 -15.23
C LYS A 427 -10.27 0.38 -14.79
N PHE A 428 -9.42 1.40 -14.58
CA PHE A 428 -9.86 2.69 -14.07
C PHE A 428 -10.65 3.46 -15.14
N ALA A 429 -10.15 3.48 -16.38
CA ALA A 429 -10.83 4.13 -17.49
C ALA A 429 -12.19 3.48 -17.81
N SER A 430 -12.26 2.13 -17.83
CA SER A 430 -13.51 1.41 -18.05
C SER A 430 -14.50 1.57 -16.89
N THR A 431 -14.03 1.71 -15.64
CA THR A 431 -14.90 2.07 -14.50
C THR A 431 -15.52 3.44 -14.69
N ALA A 432 -14.72 4.44 -15.08
CA ALA A 432 -15.21 5.78 -15.35
C ALA A 432 -16.21 5.78 -16.52
N ALA A 433 -15.95 5.04 -17.58
CA ALA A 433 -16.88 4.89 -18.70
C ALA A 433 -18.21 4.24 -18.27
N VAL A 434 -18.16 3.09 -17.58
CA VAL A 434 -19.36 2.35 -17.12
C VAL A 434 -20.20 3.16 -16.14
N LEU A 435 -19.59 3.70 -15.09
CA LEU A 435 -20.31 4.46 -14.07
C LEU A 435 -20.75 5.82 -14.59
N GLY A 436 -19.94 6.46 -15.44
CA GLY A 436 -20.32 7.70 -16.11
C GLY A 436 -21.55 7.52 -17.00
N SER A 437 -21.54 6.50 -17.87
CA SER A 437 -22.66 6.23 -18.77
C SER A 437 -23.91 5.80 -18.04
N SER A 438 -23.82 4.91 -17.04
CA SER A 438 -24.99 4.52 -16.24
C SER A 438 -25.56 5.68 -15.42
N THR A 439 -24.72 6.57 -14.89
CA THR A 439 -25.16 7.78 -14.18
C THR A 439 -25.93 8.72 -15.11
N VAL A 440 -25.35 9.05 -16.28
CA VAL A 440 -26.00 9.94 -17.26
C VAL A 440 -27.32 9.34 -17.75
N LEU A 441 -27.35 8.03 -18.01
CA LEU A 441 -28.56 7.31 -18.42
C LEU A 441 -29.67 7.38 -17.35
N MET A 442 -29.32 7.11 -16.10
CA MET A 442 -30.24 7.15 -14.96
C MET A 442 -30.80 8.55 -14.76
N VAL A 443 -29.93 9.58 -14.71
CA VAL A 443 -30.35 10.97 -14.49
C VAL A 443 -31.20 11.48 -15.65
N ALA A 444 -30.83 11.16 -16.89
CA ALA A 444 -31.63 11.52 -18.07
C ALA A 444 -33.03 10.90 -18.01
N LEU A 445 -33.15 9.64 -17.61
CA LEU A 445 -34.45 8.96 -17.49
C LEU A 445 -35.31 9.46 -16.34
N LEU A 446 -34.72 9.76 -15.18
CA LEU A 446 -35.47 10.24 -14.01
C LEU A 446 -36.05 11.65 -14.22
N LEU A 447 -35.43 12.47 -15.08
CA LEU A 447 -35.76 13.89 -15.20
C LEU A 447 -36.42 14.26 -16.52
N SER A 448 -36.39 13.37 -17.52
CA SER A 448 -37.05 13.64 -18.79
C SER A 448 -38.55 13.43 -18.66
N ARG A 449 -39.34 14.48 -18.87
CA ARG A 449 -40.81 14.39 -18.87
C ARG A 449 -41.35 13.51 -20.00
N GLU A 450 -40.62 13.41 -21.12
CA GLU A 450 -41.00 12.65 -22.31
C GLU A 450 -40.14 11.39 -22.49
N HIS A 451 -40.26 10.45 -21.55
CA HIS A 451 -39.49 9.18 -21.51
C HIS A 451 -39.52 8.39 -22.84
N ALA A 452 -40.68 8.31 -23.49
CA ALA A 452 -40.84 7.60 -24.76
C ALA A 452 -40.09 8.27 -25.93
N ALA A 453 -40.04 9.61 -25.95
CA ALA A 453 -39.28 10.35 -26.95
C ALA A 453 -37.77 10.22 -26.69
N LEU A 454 -37.34 10.22 -25.42
CA LEU A 454 -35.94 10.04 -25.03
C LEU A 454 -35.39 8.68 -25.50
N LEU A 455 -36.15 7.59 -25.30
CA LEU A 455 -35.76 6.24 -25.75
C LEU A 455 -35.50 6.15 -27.27
N LEU A 456 -36.22 6.96 -28.05
CA LEU A 456 -36.09 7.02 -29.50
C LEU A 456 -34.92 7.90 -29.96
N THR A 457 -34.32 8.70 -29.08
CA THR A 457 -33.18 9.52 -29.44
C THR A 457 -31.97 8.65 -29.78
N GLY A 458 -31.28 8.97 -30.88
CA GLY A 458 -30.03 8.31 -31.24
C GLY A 458 -28.98 8.38 -30.12
N GLY A 459 -29.01 9.45 -29.32
CA GLY A 459 -28.13 9.63 -28.16
C GLY A 459 -28.36 8.61 -27.05
N PHE A 460 -29.61 8.38 -26.65
CA PHE A 460 -29.93 7.39 -25.62
C PHE A 460 -29.50 5.98 -26.04
N ARG A 461 -29.77 5.61 -27.30
CA ARG A 461 -29.39 4.30 -27.85
C ARG A 461 -27.87 4.15 -27.97
N ALA A 462 -27.17 5.19 -28.41
CA ALA A 462 -25.72 5.20 -28.46
C ALA A 462 -25.10 5.05 -27.07
N LEU A 463 -25.63 5.76 -26.06
CA LEU A 463 -25.15 5.69 -24.68
C LEU A 463 -25.38 4.31 -24.05
N SER A 464 -26.56 3.73 -24.23
CA SER A 464 -26.88 2.38 -23.74
C SER A 464 -26.04 1.31 -24.45
N GLY A 465 -25.83 1.43 -25.75
CA GLY A 465 -24.95 0.55 -26.52
C GLY A 465 -23.49 0.66 -26.08
N PHE A 466 -23.02 1.88 -25.82
CA PHE A 466 -21.67 2.12 -25.29
C PHE A 466 -21.49 1.51 -23.89
N LEU A 467 -22.47 1.64 -23.00
CA LEU A 467 -22.45 1.00 -21.68
C LEU A 467 -22.32 -0.54 -21.79
N CYS A 468 -23.15 -1.17 -22.63
CA CYS A 468 -23.08 -2.60 -22.91
C CYS A 468 -21.70 -3.03 -23.44
N ALA A 469 -21.16 -2.28 -24.40
CA ALA A 469 -19.86 -2.58 -25.01
C ALA A 469 -18.71 -2.41 -24.00
N ALA A 470 -18.71 -1.32 -23.24
CA ALA A 470 -17.69 -1.03 -22.23
C ALA A 470 -17.69 -2.09 -21.12
N MET A 471 -18.87 -2.45 -20.60
CA MET A 471 -19.00 -3.51 -19.59
C MET A 471 -18.62 -4.88 -20.16
N GLY A 472 -19.07 -5.21 -21.36
CA GLY A 472 -18.73 -6.48 -22.02
C GLY A 472 -17.23 -6.65 -22.19
N LEU A 473 -16.54 -5.63 -22.73
CA LEU A 473 -15.09 -5.64 -22.86
C LEU A 473 -14.40 -5.75 -21.50
N LYS A 474 -14.89 -5.03 -20.49
CA LYS A 474 -14.34 -5.06 -19.14
C LYS A 474 -14.42 -6.45 -18.50
N LEU A 475 -15.60 -7.07 -18.53
CA LEU A 475 -15.79 -8.44 -18.00
C LEU A 475 -14.96 -9.47 -18.78
N LEU A 476 -14.77 -9.30 -20.09
CA LEU A 476 -13.89 -10.18 -20.88
C LEU A 476 -12.42 -10.08 -20.45
N VAL A 477 -11.93 -8.87 -20.19
CA VAL A 477 -10.56 -8.66 -19.67
C VAL A 477 -10.42 -9.24 -18.27
N GLU A 478 -11.40 -9.04 -17.38
CA GLU A 478 -11.41 -9.64 -16.04
C GLU A 478 -11.44 -11.17 -16.10
N LEU A 479 -12.26 -11.76 -16.99
CA LEU A 479 -12.33 -13.21 -17.21
C LEU A 479 -11.01 -13.77 -17.75
N SER A 480 -10.25 -12.97 -18.53
CA SER A 480 -8.95 -13.39 -19.07
C SER A 480 -7.92 -13.70 -17.97
N MET A 481 -8.08 -13.15 -16.77
CA MET A 481 -7.22 -13.40 -15.62
C MET A 481 -7.20 -14.89 -15.23
N PHE A 482 -8.33 -15.59 -15.35
CA PHE A 482 -8.44 -17.01 -15.01
C PHE A 482 -7.68 -17.94 -15.97
N ARG A 483 -7.22 -17.44 -17.14
CA ARG A 483 -6.30 -18.20 -18.01
C ARG A 483 -5.00 -18.56 -17.28
N HIS A 484 -4.60 -17.78 -16.27
CA HIS A 484 -3.42 -18.05 -15.45
C HIS A 484 -3.53 -19.32 -14.61
N LEU A 485 -4.75 -19.79 -14.29
CA LEU A 485 -4.94 -21.06 -13.59
C LEU A 485 -4.42 -22.26 -14.39
N ARG A 486 -4.43 -22.17 -15.73
CA ARG A 486 -3.93 -23.23 -16.62
C ARG A 486 -2.40 -23.22 -16.76
N LYS A 487 -1.71 -22.15 -16.37
CA LYS A 487 -0.25 -22.07 -16.46
C LYS A 487 0.40 -22.96 -15.40
N ARG A 488 1.44 -23.71 -15.79
CA ARG A 488 2.22 -24.53 -14.84
C ARG A 488 3.04 -23.66 -13.88
N SER A 489 3.54 -22.50 -14.32
CA SER A 489 4.30 -21.57 -13.47
C SER A 489 3.42 -20.92 -12.39
N HIS A 490 3.98 -20.74 -11.19
CA HIS A 490 3.34 -20.06 -10.06
C HIS A 490 3.64 -18.56 -10.07
N SER A 491 3.13 -17.85 -11.08
CA SER A 491 3.28 -16.39 -11.15
C SER A 491 2.37 -15.66 -10.16
N THR A 492 2.69 -14.40 -9.87
CA THR A 492 1.86 -13.48 -9.07
C THR A 492 0.41 -13.46 -9.55
N LEU A 493 0.20 -13.38 -10.86
CA LEU A 493 -1.14 -13.39 -11.48
C LEU A 493 -1.89 -14.72 -11.30
N LYS A 494 -1.17 -15.86 -11.25
CA LYS A 494 -1.80 -17.14 -10.93
C LYS A 494 -2.26 -17.18 -9.47
N ARG A 495 -1.48 -16.63 -8.54
CA ARG A 495 -1.86 -16.49 -7.12
C ARG A 495 -3.12 -15.63 -6.98
N SER A 496 -3.20 -14.49 -7.66
CA SER A 496 -4.42 -13.68 -7.74
C SER A 496 -5.63 -14.48 -8.23
N ALA A 497 -5.47 -15.24 -9.33
CA ALA A 497 -6.55 -16.05 -9.87
C ALA A 497 -7.00 -17.17 -8.89
N ILE A 498 -6.06 -17.78 -8.15
CA ILE A 498 -6.36 -18.77 -7.10
C ILE A 498 -7.17 -18.14 -5.96
N LEU A 499 -6.82 -16.92 -5.52
CA LEU A 499 -7.62 -16.21 -4.50
C LEU A 499 -9.05 -15.96 -4.99
N MET A 500 -9.19 -15.51 -6.24
CA MET A 500 -10.48 -15.18 -6.84
C MET A 500 -11.38 -16.40 -7.05
N THR A 501 -10.83 -17.60 -7.30
CA THR A 501 -11.62 -18.84 -7.37
C THR A 501 -11.75 -19.58 -6.04
N GLY A 502 -10.91 -19.26 -5.06
CA GLY A 502 -10.90 -19.84 -3.73
C GLY A 502 -11.60 -18.94 -2.70
N GLU A 503 -10.81 -18.32 -1.82
CA GLU A 503 -11.30 -17.51 -0.69
C GLU A 503 -12.20 -16.34 -1.11
N LEU A 504 -11.92 -15.71 -2.26
CA LEU A 504 -12.65 -14.54 -2.78
C LEU A 504 -13.71 -14.91 -3.83
N LYS A 505 -14.11 -16.18 -3.93
CA LYS A 505 -15.10 -16.64 -4.94
C LYS A 505 -16.45 -15.93 -4.84
N GLY A 506 -16.89 -15.59 -3.63
CA GLY A 506 -18.16 -14.90 -3.41
C GLY A 506 -18.15 -13.49 -4.00
N ALA A 507 -17.13 -12.69 -3.67
CA ALA A 507 -16.94 -11.35 -4.21
C ALA A 507 -16.74 -11.38 -5.74
N THR A 508 -16.00 -12.38 -6.24
CA THR A 508 -15.78 -12.61 -7.67
C THR A 508 -17.10 -12.92 -8.39
N GLY A 509 -17.91 -13.85 -7.87
CA GLY A 509 -19.21 -14.19 -8.47
C GLY A 509 -20.15 -12.99 -8.52
N TRP A 510 -20.28 -12.25 -7.42
CA TRP A 510 -21.10 -11.04 -7.37
C TRP A 510 -20.59 -9.93 -8.31
N ARG A 511 -19.27 -9.77 -8.46
CA ARG A 511 -18.68 -8.83 -9.41
C ARG A 511 -19.18 -9.08 -10.84
N PHE A 512 -19.14 -10.33 -11.30
CA PHE A 512 -19.60 -10.71 -12.64
C PHE A 512 -21.12 -10.61 -12.77
N ALA A 513 -21.87 -11.05 -11.76
CA ALA A 513 -23.34 -10.98 -11.77
C ALA A 513 -23.85 -9.53 -11.84
N CYS A 514 -23.37 -8.66 -10.96
CA CYS A 514 -23.72 -7.25 -10.94
C CYS A 514 -23.30 -6.55 -12.25
N GLY A 515 -22.10 -6.84 -12.77
CA GLY A 515 -21.64 -6.29 -14.05
C GLY A 515 -22.52 -6.71 -15.23
N ALA A 516 -22.86 -8.00 -15.33
CA ALA A 516 -23.71 -8.51 -16.40
C ALA A 516 -25.14 -7.97 -16.31
N LEU A 517 -25.75 -7.98 -15.12
CA LEU A 517 -27.13 -7.51 -14.92
C LEU A 517 -27.24 -5.99 -15.15
N GLY A 518 -26.39 -5.20 -14.48
CA GLY A 518 -26.46 -3.74 -14.52
C GLY A 518 -25.89 -3.12 -15.78
N GLY A 519 -24.79 -3.66 -16.31
CA GLY A 519 -24.08 -3.05 -17.43
C GLY A 519 -24.40 -3.65 -18.80
N ILE A 520 -25.09 -4.80 -18.87
CA ILE A 520 -25.41 -5.47 -20.15
C ILE A 520 -26.91 -5.76 -20.25
N VAL A 521 -27.47 -6.56 -19.35
CA VAL A 521 -28.86 -7.05 -19.48
C VAL A 521 -29.88 -5.91 -19.39
N LEU A 522 -29.84 -5.11 -18.33
CA LEU A 522 -30.82 -4.02 -18.13
C LEU A 522 -30.71 -2.91 -19.20
N PRO A 523 -29.50 -2.42 -19.57
CA PRO A 523 -29.38 -1.45 -20.66
C PRO A 523 -29.77 -2.05 -22.02
N ALA A 524 -29.47 -3.32 -22.30
CA ALA A 524 -29.91 -3.97 -23.54
C ALA A 524 -31.43 -4.08 -23.62
N LEU A 525 -32.12 -4.42 -22.53
CA LEU A 525 -33.59 -4.42 -22.50
C LEU A 525 -34.16 -3.02 -22.85
N SER A 526 -33.50 -1.95 -22.38
CA SER A 526 -33.91 -0.57 -22.73
C SER A 526 -33.71 -0.24 -24.22
N LEU A 527 -32.74 -0.89 -24.91
CA LEU A 527 -32.52 -0.72 -26.36
C LEU A 527 -33.59 -1.40 -27.22
N PHE A 528 -34.16 -2.50 -26.72
CA PHE A 528 -35.19 -3.29 -27.42
C PHE A 528 -36.62 -2.91 -27.02
N SER A 529 -36.79 -2.08 -25.99
CA SER A 529 -38.09 -1.58 -25.57
C SER A 529 -38.60 -0.53 -26.57
N ALA A 530 -39.48 -0.94 -27.48
CA ALA A 530 -40.15 -0.04 -28.41
C ALA A 530 -41.16 0.87 -27.66
N PRO A 531 -41.52 2.06 -28.19
CA PRO A 531 -42.55 2.92 -27.60
C PRO A 531 -43.90 2.21 -27.39
N ASN A 532 -44.18 1.18 -28.18
CA ASN A 532 -45.42 0.38 -28.13
C ASN A 532 -45.26 -0.94 -27.37
N SER A 533 -44.17 -1.12 -26.62
CA SER A 533 -43.89 -2.37 -25.87
C SER A 533 -44.75 -2.55 -24.61
N GLY A 534 -45.59 -1.57 -24.25
CA GLY A 534 -46.43 -1.62 -23.06
C GLY A 534 -45.69 -1.43 -21.73
N VAL A 535 -44.38 -1.17 -21.77
CA VAL A 535 -43.57 -0.89 -20.58
C VAL A 535 -43.88 0.53 -20.07
N SER A 536 -44.30 0.65 -18.81
CA SER A 536 -44.58 1.96 -18.21
C SER A 536 -43.30 2.76 -17.97
N SER A 537 -43.40 4.09 -17.95
CA SER A 537 -42.27 4.98 -17.63
C SER A 537 -41.67 4.66 -16.25
N GLU A 538 -42.51 4.27 -15.29
CA GLU A 538 -42.08 3.86 -13.94
C GLU A 538 -41.16 2.65 -13.96
N VAL A 539 -41.47 1.64 -14.78
CA VAL A 539 -40.62 0.45 -14.93
C VAL A 539 -39.28 0.82 -15.55
N LEU A 540 -39.27 1.71 -16.55
CA LEU A 540 -38.03 2.15 -17.19
C LEU A 540 -37.12 2.95 -16.23
N MET A 541 -37.71 3.85 -15.43
CA MET A 541 -36.97 4.58 -14.39
C MET A 541 -36.41 3.62 -13.33
N ALA A 542 -37.23 2.68 -12.87
CA ALA A 542 -36.78 1.66 -11.91
C ALA A 542 -35.64 0.81 -12.48
N MET A 543 -35.75 0.38 -13.74
CA MET A 543 -34.69 -0.37 -14.42
C MET A 543 -33.39 0.41 -14.50
N ALA A 544 -33.44 1.73 -14.79
CA ALA A 544 -32.24 2.56 -14.88
C ALA A 544 -31.57 2.76 -13.51
N VAL A 545 -32.35 2.97 -12.45
CA VAL A 545 -31.84 3.05 -11.08
C VAL A 545 -31.21 1.72 -10.66
N VAL A 546 -31.90 0.60 -10.90
CA VAL A 546 -31.39 -0.74 -10.58
C VAL A 546 -30.13 -1.05 -11.40
N ALA A 547 -30.08 -0.66 -12.68
CA ALA A 547 -28.89 -0.82 -13.52
C ALA A 547 -27.70 -0.04 -12.96
N PHE A 548 -27.91 1.23 -12.58
CA PHE A 548 -26.88 2.04 -11.93
C PHE A 548 -26.39 1.42 -10.63
N LEU A 549 -27.30 0.97 -9.75
CA LEU A 549 -26.94 0.34 -8.47
C LEU A 549 -26.14 -0.95 -8.67
N PHE A 550 -26.51 -1.79 -9.63
CA PHE A 550 -25.73 -2.98 -9.98
C PHE A 550 -24.37 -2.64 -10.59
N CYS A 551 -24.29 -1.63 -11.46
CA CYS A 551 -23.01 -1.14 -11.96
C CYS A 551 -22.13 -0.66 -10.79
N LEU A 552 -22.64 0.20 -9.90
CA LEU A 552 -21.91 0.71 -8.75
C LEU A 552 -21.43 -0.41 -7.81
N ALA A 553 -22.31 -1.36 -7.47
CA ALA A 553 -21.96 -2.51 -6.64
C ALA A 553 -20.91 -3.40 -7.31
N GLY A 554 -21.05 -3.65 -8.62
CA GLY A 554 -20.08 -4.40 -9.40
C GLY A 554 -18.70 -3.73 -9.41
N GLU A 555 -18.65 -2.41 -9.55
CA GLU A 555 -17.40 -1.66 -9.58
C GLU A 555 -16.73 -1.52 -8.20
N LEU A 556 -17.51 -1.42 -7.13
CA LEU A 556 -17.01 -1.53 -5.75
C LEU A 556 -16.38 -2.91 -5.49
N LEU A 557 -17.00 -3.99 -5.99
CA LEU A 557 -16.45 -5.33 -5.89
C LEU A 557 -15.20 -5.51 -6.77
N GLU A 558 -15.14 -4.91 -7.96
CA GLU A 558 -13.92 -4.90 -8.80
C GLU A 558 -12.77 -4.27 -8.03
N ARG A 559 -13.00 -3.10 -7.44
CA ARG A 559 -11.97 -2.37 -6.71
C ARG A 559 -11.61 -3.05 -5.39
N TYR A 560 -12.54 -3.74 -4.73
CA TYR A 560 -12.23 -4.63 -3.61
C TYR A 560 -11.28 -5.77 -4.03
N LEU A 561 -11.58 -6.46 -5.14
CA LEU A 561 -10.73 -7.53 -5.67
C LEU A 561 -9.37 -7.00 -6.15
N PHE A 562 -9.31 -5.79 -6.69
CA PHE A 562 -8.08 -5.11 -7.10
C PHE A 562 -7.06 -4.98 -5.95
N PHE A 563 -7.53 -4.83 -4.70
CA PHE A 563 -6.67 -4.87 -3.53
C PHE A 563 -6.54 -6.28 -2.97
N ALA A 564 -7.65 -6.90 -2.58
CA ALA A 564 -7.65 -8.16 -1.84
C ALA A 564 -7.01 -9.33 -2.60
N ALA A 565 -7.06 -9.32 -3.93
CA ALA A 565 -6.47 -10.36 -4.79
C ALA A 565 -5.05 -10.01 -5.28
N ALA A 566 -4.41 -8.97 -4.74
CA ALA A 566 -3.05 -8.55 -5.09
C ALA A 566 -2.05 -8.96 -3.99
N PRO A 567 -1.57 -10.22 -3.95
CA PRO A 567 -0.72 -10.70 -2.86
C PRO A 567 0.55 -9.85 -2.72
N ALA A 568 0.88 -9.40 -1.50
CA ALA A 568 2.08 -8.62 -1.22
C ALA A 568 3.37 -9.28 -1.73
N SER A 569 4.26 -8.43 -2.24
CA SER A 569 5.68 -8.73 -2.37
C SER A 569 6.30 -8.69 -0.98
N LYS A 570 6.83 -9.82 -0.51
CA LYS A 570 7.51 -9.94 0.78
C LYS A 570 8.83 -10.67 0.61
N MET A 571 9.70 -10.52 1.59
CA MET A 571 10.91 -11.33 1.64
C MET A 571 10.58 -12.82 1.80
N PRO A 572 11.34 -13.71 1.14
CA PRO A 572 10.94 -15.09 0.96
C PRO A 572 10.95 -15.89 2.27
N GLY A 573 9.96 -16.77 2.43
CA GLY A 573 9.91 -17.76 3.50
C GLY A 573 9.38 -17.25 4.83
N GLY A 574 8.98 -15.98 4.91
CA GLY A 574 8.35 -15.40 6.09
C GLY A 574 6.95 -15.98 6.27
N LEU A 575 6.78 -16.80 7.32
CA LEU A 575 5.47 -17.22 7.80
C LEU A 575 4.83 -16.01 8.52
N SER A 576 3.73 -15.52 7.94
CA SER A 576 2.86 -14.49 8.50
C SER A 576 2.03 -15.03 9.65
#